data_AF-A0A496T214-F1
#
_entry.id   AF-A0A496T214-F1
#
_cell.length_a   1.000
_cell.length_b   1.000
_cell.length_c   1.000
_cell.angle_alpha   90.00
_cell.angle_beta   90.00
_cell.angle_gamma   90.00
#
_symmetry.space_group_name_H-M   'P 1'
#
loop_
_entity.id
_entity.type
_entity.pdbx_description
1 polymer ?
#
loop_
_entity_poly.entity_id
_entity_poly.type
_entity_poly.pdbx_seq_one_letter_code
_entity_poly.pdbx_strand_id
1 'polypeptide(L)'
;MLVSKFIESERHWETVSSGRLIQAPCVFKVKDRLFVSGRTCAYPHQEFTELTREFGKFGRGGPEAAEVDPARVEKYHHGLRTGMFLMDGTRPRLVMELLSAGDSSYTGVVQYGDEYVISDYSMHEYYPEIKHPGDWETPCDIYVSRIRFER
;
A
#
# COMPACT_ATOMS: atom_id res chain seq x y z
N MET A 1 -2.77 -8.22 -5.64
CA MET A 1 -1.79 -8.05 -6.73
C MET A 1 -1.74 -9.33 -7.54
N LEU A 2 -1.89 -9.19 -8.86
CA LEU A 2 -1.66 -10.28 -9.82
C LEU A 2 -0.24 -10.20 -10.33
N VAL A 3 0.41 -11.35 -10.53
CA VAL A 3 1.71 -11.44 -11.19
C VAL A 3 1.48 -12.09 -12.53
N SER A 4 1.80 -11.35 -13.60
CA SER A 4 1.60 -11.82 -14.97
C SER A 4 2.95 -11.95 -15.67
N LYS A 5 3.16 -13.07 -16.35
CA LYS A 5 4.34 -13.34 -17.18
C LYS A 5 3.88 -13.53 -18.63
N PHE A 6 4.52 -12.84 -19.55
CA PHE A 6 4.32 -13.07 -20.98
C PHE A 6 5.20 -14.23 -21.44
N ILE A 7 4.61 -15.22 -22.09
CA ILE A 7 5.31 -16.37 -22.68
C ILE A 7 5.39 -16.12 -24.19
N GLU A 8 6.56 -15.67 -24.64
CA GLU A 8 6.73 -15.18 -26.02
C GLU A 8 6.49 -16.25 -27.08
N SER A 9 6.95 -17.48 -26.84
CA SER A 9 6.80 -18.61 -27.77
C SER A 9 5.36 -18.95 -28.10
N GLU A 10 4.46 -18.67 -27.17
CA GLU A 10 3.03 -19.00 -27.24
C GLU A 10 2.15 -17.73 -27.37
N ARG A 11 2.77 -16.55 -27.28
CA ARG A 11 2.14 -15.23 -27.33
C ARG A 11 0.99 -15.06 -26.32
N HIS A 12 1.08 -15.67 -25.15
CA HIS A 12 0.05 -15.58 -24.09
C HIS A 12 0.59 -15.01 -22.79
N TRP A 13 -0.33 -14.62 -21.92
CA TRP A 13 -0.05 -14.22 -20.55
C TRP A 13 -0.45 -15.33 -19.58
N GLU A 14 0.45 -15.72 -18.70
CA GLU A 14 0.14 -16.52 -17.52
C GLU A 14 0.00 -15.60 -16.32
N THR A 15 -1.09 -15.72 -15.57
CA THR A 15 -1.37 -14.86 -14.43
C THR A 15 -1.68 -15.67 -13.19
N VAL A 16 -1.02 -15.31 -12.08
CA VAL A 16 -1.25 -15.91 -10.77
C VAL A 16 -1.57 -14.84 -9.73
N SER A 17 -2.42 -15.19 -8.77
CA SER A 17 -2.64 -14.34 -7.60
C SER A 17 -1.48 -14.48 -6.63
N SER A 18 -0.89 -13.36 -6.22
CA SER A 18 0.13 -13.35 -5.17
C SER A 18 -0.44 -13.59 -3.77
N GLY A 19 -1.76 -13.47 -3.61
CA GLY A 19 -2.42 -13.45 -2.31
C GLY A 19 -1.97 -12.30 -1.39
N ARG A 20 -1.30 -11.27 -1.94
CA ARG A 20 -0.93 -10.02 -1.27
C ARG A 20 -1.69 -8.87 -1.93
N LEU A 21 -2.10 -7.89 -1.13
CA LEU A 21 -2.59 -6.62 -1.62
C LEU A 21 -1.45 -5.61 -1.52
N ILE A 22 -1.00 -5.16 -2.69
CA ILE A 22 -0.03 -4.09 -2.84
C ILE A 22 -0.61 -3.15 -3.89
N GLN A 23 -0.89 -1.92 -3.50
CA GLN A 23 -1.45 -0.86 -4.32
C GLN A 23 -0.38 0.17 -4.64
N ALA A 24 -0.51 0.82 -5.79
CA ALA A 24 0.50 1.74 -6.34
C ALA A 24 1.95 1.21 -6.24
N PRO A 25 2.22 -0.02 -6.69
CA PRO A 25 3.53 -0.61 -6.49
C PRO A 25 4.61 0.09 -7.33
N CYS A 26 5.77 0.34 -6.73
CA CYS A 26 7.03 0.60 -7.41
C CYS A 26 7.88 -0.67 -7.39
N VAL A 27 8.37 -1.11 -8.56
CA VAL A 27 9.27 -2.26 -8.68
C VAL A 27 10.68 -1.75 -8.90
N PHE A 28 11.64 -2.26 -8.12
CA PHE A 28 13.05 -1.89 -8.24
C PHE A 28 13.98 -3.08 -8.00
N LYS A 29 15.21 -2.96 -8.50
CA LYS A 29 16.22 -4.02 -8.43
C LYS A 29 17.31 -3.64 -7.42
N VAL A 30 17.64 -4.58 -6.53
CA VAL A 30 18.77 -4.48 -5.59
C VAL A 30 19.70 -5.66 -5.81
N LYS A 31 20.86 -5.43 -6.42
CA LYS A 31 21.70 -6.51 -6.98
C LYS A 31 20.83 -7.44 -7.82
N ASP A 32 20.84 -8.76 -7.65
CA ASP A 32 20.01 -9.68 -8.44
C ASP A 32 18.61 -9.96 -7.84
N ARG A 33 18.18 -9.16 -6.87
CA ARG A 33 16.88 -9.32 -6.22
C ARG A 33 15.89 -8.25 -6.68
N LEU A 34 14.66 -8.67 -6.94
CA LEU A 34 13.55 -7.77 -7.26
C LEU A 34 12.78 -7.43 -5.99
N PHE A 35 12.51 -6.15 -5.82
CA PHE A 35 11.72 -5.62 -4.71
C PHE A 35 10.50 -4.89 -5.26
N VAL A 36 9.46 -4.87 -4.45
CA VAL A 36 8.25 -4.08 -4.67
C VAL A 36 8.02 -3.24 -3.43
N SER A 37 7.78 -1.95 -3.59
CA SER A 37 7.28 -1.10 -2.51
C SER A 37 5.92 -0.54 -2.87
N GLY A 38 5.05 -0.34 -1.90
CA GLY A 38 3.74 0.27 -2.09
C GLY A 38 2.80 0.06 -0.92
N ARG A 39 1.59 0.61 -1.03
CA ARG A 39 0.56 0.52 -0.01
C ARG A 39 0.07 -0.91 0.17
N THR A 40 0.02 -1.34 1.42
CA THR A 40 -0.55 -2.61 1.84
C THR A 40 -1.49 -2.39 3.01
N CYS A 41 -2.10 -3.46 3.49
CA CYS A 41 -2.96 -3.44 4.67
C CYS A 41 -2.54 -4.55 5.63
N ALA A 42 -2.56 -4.23 6.93
CA ALA A 42 -2.30 -5.18 8.00
C ALA A 42 -3.41 -6.25 8.12
N TYR A 43 -4.60 -5.99 7.57
CA TYR A 43 -5.74 -6.88 7.66
C TYR A 43 -5.79 -7.94 6.54
N PRO A 44 -6.41 -9.11 6.78
CA PRO A 44 -6.72 -10.07 5.73
C PRO A 44 -7.55 -9.46 4.60
N HIS A 45 -7.45 -10.05 3.40
CA HIS A 45 -8.10 -9.52 2.19
C HIS A 45 -9.61 -9.32 2.34
N GLN A 46 -10.32 -10.24 2.99
CA GLN A 46 -11.76 -10.15 3.20
C GLN A 46 -12.11 -8.94 4.08
N GLU A 47 -11.48 -8.82 5.24
CA GLU A 47 -11.69 -7.71 6.16
C GLU A 47 -11.35 -6.37 5.49
N PHE A 48 -10.21 -6.29 4.78
CA PHE A 48 -9.86 -5.07 4.06
C PHE A 48 -10.89 -4.70 2.98
N THR A 49 -11.46 -5.69 2.28
CA THR A 49 -12.50 -5.47 1.27
C THR A 49 -13.78 -4.93 1.89
N GLU A 50 -14.18 -5.45 3.05
CA GLU A 50 -15.33 -4.95 3.81
C GLU A 50 -15.11 -3.51 4.27
N LEU A 51 -13.97 -3.25 4.93
CA LEU A 51 -13.58 -1.91 5.40
C LEU A 51 -13.48 -0.89 4.26
N THR A 52 -12.95 -1.29 3.09
CA THR A 52 -12.89 -0.42 1.91
C THR A 52 -14.29 -0.03 1.41
N ARG A 53 -15.25 -0.96 1.45
CA ARG A 53 -16.64 -0.67 1.06
C ARG A 53 -17.31 0.27 2.05
N GLU A 54 -17.10 0.06 3.34
CA GLU A 54 -17.62 0.91 4.41
C GLU A 54 -17.04 2.32 4.34
N PHE A 55 -15.73 2.45 4.16
CA PHE A 55 -15.08 3.74 3.89
C PHE A 55 -15.69 4.43 2.66
N GLY A 56 -15.86 3.70 1.55
CA GLY A 56 -16.47 4.25 0.34
C GLY A 56 -17.94 4.66 0.50
N LYS A 57 -18.70 4.00 1.38
CA LYS A 57 -20.07 4.41 1.74
C LYS A 57 -20.05 5.67 2.60
N PHE A 58 -19.25 5.67 3.67
CA PHE A 58 -19.10 6.79 4.58
C PHE A 58 -18.63 8.05 3.86
N GLY A 59 -17.64 7.91 2.97
CA GLY A 59 -17.07 9.01 2.17
C GLY A 59 -18.03 9.65 1.17
N ARG A 60 -19.05 8.92 0.69
CA ARG A 60 -20.08 9.49 -0.19
C ARG A 60 -21.07 10.39 0.57
N GLY A 61 -21.14 10.29 1.90
CA GLY A 61 -22.11 11.01 2.71
C GLY A 61 -23.56 10.52 2.54
N GLY A 62 -24.52 11.33 2.99
CA GLY A 62 -25.95 11.02 2.92
C GLY A 62 -26.44 10.02 3.98
N PRO A 63 -27.71 9.55 3.89
CA PRO A 63 -28.31 8.68 4.90
C PRO A 63 -27.55 7.36 5.12
N GLU A 64 -27.00 6.78 4.05
CA GLU A 64 -26.21 5.54 4.13
C GLU A 64 -24.91 5.70 4.94
N ALA A 65 -24.33 6.91 4.98
CA ALA A 65 -23.14 7.16 5.79
C ALA A 65 -23.43 7.06 7.29
N ALA A 66 -24.67 7.37 7.71
CA ALA A 66 -25.08 7.25 9.11
C ALA A 66 -25.22 5.78 9.58
N GLU A 67 -25.25 4.82 8.64
CA GLU A 67 -25.26 3.39 8.94
C GLU A 67 -23.85 2.82 9.17
N VAL A 68 -22.81 3.57 8.81
CA VAL A 68 -21.42 3.14 8.98
C VAL A 68 -20.90 3.63 10.32
N ASP A 69 -20.43 2.69 11.14
CA ASP A 69 -19.74 3.00 12.40
C ASP A 69 -18.40 3.71 12.10
N PRO A 70 -18.19 4.95 12.57
CA PRO A 70 -16.94 5.68 12.35
C PRO A 70 -15.70 4.93 12.87
N ALA A 71 -15.82 4.11 13.92
CA ALA A 71 -14.70 3.30 14.42
C ALA A 71 -14.21 2.28 13.37
N ARG A 72 -15.06 1.87 12.44
CA ARG A 72 -14.67 1.01 11.31
C ARG A 72 -13.90 1.78 10.24
N VAL A 73 -14.21 3.07 10.06
CA VAL A 73 -13.45 3.96 9.19
C VAL A 73 -12.07 4.25 9.79
N GLU A 74 -12.00 4.49 11.10
CA GLU A 74 -10.72 4.60 11.82
C GLU A 74 -9.91 3.31 11.67
N LYS A 75 -10.54 2.15 11.89
CA LYS A 75 -9.90 0.85 11.72
C LYS A 75 -9.32 0.71 10.31
N TYR A 76 -10.08 1.02 9.26
CA TYR A 76 -9.59 0.99 7.88
C TYR A 76 -8.26 1.72 7.76
N HIS A 77 -8.22 2.99 8.20
CA HIS A 77 -7.03 3.82 8.08
C HIS A 77 -5.86 3.33 8.95
N HIS A 78 -6.12 2.87 10.18
CA HIS A 78 -5.10 2.31 11.06
C HIS A 78 -4.47 1.02 10.53
N GLY A 79 -5.11 0.34 9.58
CA GLY A 79 -4.56 -0.83 8.91
C GLY A 79 -3.67 -0.53 7.71
N LEU A 80 -3.76 0.67 7.14
CA LEU A 80 -2.99 1.04 5.96
C LEU A 80 -1.50 1.16 6.35
N ARG A 81 -0.63 0.58 5.53
CA ARG A 81 0.83 0.59 5.70
C ARG A 81 1.51 0.79 4.36
N THR A 82 2.77 1.20 4.38
CA THR A 82 3.64 1.07 3.22
C THR A 82 4.69 0.03 3.49
N GLY A 83 4.74 -0.99 2.64
CA GLY A 83 5.66 -2.10 2.79
C GLY A 83 6.71 -2.09 1.69
N MET A 84 7.89 -2.60 2.02
CA MET A 84 8.88 -3.06 1.06
C MET A 84 8.90 -4.59 1.07
N PHE A 85 8.75 -5.19 -0.10
CA PHE A 85 8.57 -6.62 -0.29
C PHE A 85 9.67 -7.17 -1.20
N LEU A 86 10.19 -8.34 -0.86
CA LEU A 86 11.04 -9.12 -1.76
C LEU A 86 10.17 -9.98 -2.68
N MET A 87 10.48 -9.99 -3.96
CA MET A 87 9.90 -10.89 -4.95
C MET A 87 10.73 -12.17 -5.07
N ASP A 88 10.49 -13.13 -4.17
CA ASP A 88 11.13 -14.46 -4.15
C ASP A 88 10.16 -15.58 -4.59
N GLY A 89 9.37 -15.31 -5.64
CA GLY A 89 8.38 -16.23 -6.19
C GLY A 89 7.08 -15.50 -6.56
N THR A 90 5.95 -16.18 -6.40
CA THR A 90 4.62 -15.64 -6.73
C THR A 90 3.99 -14.84 -5.59
N ARG A 91 4.40 -15.09 -4.34
CA ARG A 91 3.89 -14.39 -3.14
C ARG A 91 5.00 -13.49 -2.54
N PRO A 92 4.93 -12.17 -2.70
CA PRO A 92 5.93 -11.25 -2.15
C PRO A 92 6.00 -11.35 -0.63
N ARG A 93 7.23 -11.37 -0.10
CA ARG A 93 7.51 -11.42 1.32
C ARG A 93 7.81 -10.02 1.85
N LEU A 94 7.08 -9.59 2.88
CA LEU A 94 7.36 -8.31 3.55
C LEU A 94 8.76 -8.36 4.18
N VAL A 95 9.57 -7.34 3.87
CA VAL A 95 10.93 -7.16 4.41
C VAL A 95 10.90 -6.13 5.52
N MET A 96 10.23 -5.00 5.30
CA MET A 96 10.03 -3.96 6.30
C MET A 96 8.83 -3.06 5.95
N GLU A 97 8.33 -2.36 6.95
CA GLU A 97 7.42 -1.23 6.77
C GLU A 97 8.24 0.06 6.64
N LEU A 98 7.82 0.94 5.73
CA LEU A 98 8.41 2.27 5.54
C LEU A 98 7.68 3.28 6.44
N LEU A 99 8.34 4.41 6.70
CA LEU A 99 7.89 5.40 7.69
C LEU A 99 6.60 6.16 7.33
N SER A 100 5.98 5.92 6.17
CA SER A 100 4.73 6.60 5.82
C SER A 100 3.63 6.26 6.82
N ALA A 101 2.81 7.23 7.23
CA ALA A 101 1.78 7.03 8.26
C ALA A 101 0.53 6.29 7.77
N GLY A 102 0.60 5.61 6.63
CA GLY A 102 -0.27 4.48 6.35
C GLY A 102 -0.70 4.36 4.91
N ASP A 103 -0.74 5.44 4.13
CA ASP A 103 -1.37 5.38 2.81
C ASP A 103 -0.49 6.02 1.73
N SER A 104 0.51 5.25 1.26
CA SER A 104 1.35 5.70 0.15
C SER A 104 0.80 5.31 -1.21
N SER A 105 0.32 6.30 -1.95
CA SER A 105 -0.31 6.07 -3.27
C SER A 105 0.64 6.32 -4.45
N TYR A 106 1.86 6.83 -4.22
CA TYR A 106 2.84 7.10 -5.28
C TYR A 106 4.27 6.90 -4.78
N THR A 107 4.73 5.64 -4.77
CA THR A 107 6.11 5.32 -4.39
C THR A 107 7.07 5.55 -5.56
N GLY A 108 8.18 6.24 -5.30
CA GLY A 108 9.30 6.41 -6.22
C GLY A 108 10.58 5.87 -5.61
N VAL A 109 11.46 5.29 -6.41
CA VAL A 109 12.76 4.76 -5.96
C VAL A 109 13.87 5.20 -6.88
N VAL A 110 14.97 5.69 -6.31
CA VAL A 110 16.23 5.95 -7.02
C VAL A 110 17.41 5.36 -6.27
N GLN A 111 18.37 4.80 -6.99
CA GLN A 111 19.65 4.40 -6.41
C GLN A 111 20.59 5.61 -6.35
N TYR A 112 21.13 5.91 -5.17
CA TYR A 112 22.06 7.01 -4.95
C TYR A 112 23.31 6.48 -4.23
N GLY A 113 24.38 6.21 -4.98
CA GLY A 113 25.58 5.57 -4.45
C GLY A 113 25.28 4.14 -3.96
N ASP A 114 25.54 3.89 -2.68
CA ASP A 114 25.30 2.59 -2.01
C ASP A 114 23.94 2.53 -1.29
N GLU A 115 23.09 3.53 -1.48
CA GLU A 115 21.77 3.66 -0.87
C GLU A 115 20.66 3.64 -1.93
N TYR A 116 19.45 3.33 -1.46
CA TYR A 116 18.20 3.52 -2.18
C TYR A 116 17.41 4.61 -1.46
N VAL A 117 17.02 5.62 -2.22
CA VAL A 117 16.15 6.70 -1.76
C VAL A 117 14.75 6.39 -2.25
N ILE A 118 13.83 6.21 -1.31
CA ILE A 118 12.42 5.90 -1.57
C ILE A 118 11.59 7.10 -1.14
N SER A 119 10.81 7.65 -2.08
CA SER A 119 9.84 8.71 -1.80
C SER A 119 8.43 8.12 -1.75
N ASP A 120 7.68 8.47 -0.72
CA ASP A 120 6.33 7.98 -0.50
C ASP A 120 5.39 9.16 -0.22
N TYR A 121 4.45 9.41 -1.13
CA TYR A 121 3.38 10.39 -0.90
C TYR A 121 2.32 9.77 -0.01
N SER A 122 2.13 10.32 1.20
CA SER A 122 1.07 9.92 2.11
C SER A 122 0.00 10.99 2.19
N MET A 123 -1.24 10.62 1.87
CA MET A 123 -2.40 11.25 2.51
C MET A 123 -2.63 10.46 3.81
N HIS A 124 -3.53 10.86 4.71
CA HIS A 124 -3.97 10.00 5.81
C HIS A 124 -3.07 9.93 7.05
N GLU A 125 -2.27 10.98 7.25
CA GLU A 125 -1.38 11.07 8.38
C GLU A 125 -2.01 11.96 9.45
N TYR A 126 -2.30 11.37 10.60
CA TYR A 126 -2.88 12.04 11.77
C TYR A 126 -4.34 12.42 11.66
N TYR A 127 -5.21 11.54 12.15
CA TYR A 127 -6.62 11.85 12.29
C TYR A 127 -6.94 12.31 13.71
N PRO A 128 -7.69 13.42 13.87
CA PRO A 128 -8.59 13.48 15.01
C PRO A 128 -9.58 12.31 14.93
N GLU A 129 -10.26 12.02 16.04
CA GLU A 129 -11.34 11.02 16.07
C GLU A 129 -12.31 11.24 14.90
N ILE A 130 -12.54 10.20 14.10
CA ILE A 130 -13.40 10.28 12.91
C ILE A 130 -14.85 10.18 13.38
N LYS A 131 -15.64 11.24 13.12
CA LYS A 131 -17.08 11.30 13.48
C LYS A 131 -17.96 11.57 12.28
N HIS A 132 -17.42 12.26 11.28
CA HIS A 132 -18.14 12.77 10.13
C HIS A 132 -17.38 12.47 8.83
N PRO A 133 -18.10 12.42 7.69
CA PRO A 133 -17.48 12.40 6.38
C PRO A 133 -16.52 13.59 6.21
N GLY A 134 -15.25 13.32 5.88
CA GLY A 134 -14.19 14.31 5.68
C GLY A 134 -13.17 14.39 6.82
N ASP A 135 -13.43 13.80 7.99
CA ASP A 135 -12.53 13.91 9.15
C ASP A 135 -11.16 13.23 8.92
N TRP A 136 -11.02 12.41 7.87
CA TRP A 136 -9.77 11.81 7.43
C TRP A 136 -8.97 12.66 6.43
N GLU A 137 -9.38 13.88 6.13
CA GLU A 137 -8.60 14.77 5.27
C GLU A 137 -7.54 15.50 6.09
N THR A 138 -6.29 15.05 5.98
CA THR A 138 -5.14 15.56 6.74
C THR A 138 -4.13 16.22 5.81
N PRO A 139 -3.14 16.97 6.35
CA PRO A 139 -2.01 17.43 5.55
C PRO A 139 -1.39 16.23 4.83
N CYS A 140 -1.26 16.35 3.51
CA CYS A 140 -0.49 15.40 2.73
C CYS A 140 1.00 15.69 2.97
N ASP A 141 1.79 14.66 3.20
CA ASP A 141 3.24 14.80 3.33
C ASP A 141 3.96 13.79 2.43
N ILE A 142 5.24 14.06 2.17
CA ILE A 142 6.12 13.20 1.39
C ILE A 142 7.22 12.69 2.30
N TYR A 143 7.23 11.38 2.50
CA TYR A 143 8.28 10.70 3.26
C TYR A 143 9.43 10.36 2.33
N VAL A 144 10.63 10.55 2.82
CA VAL A 144 11.84 10.11 2.14
C VAL A 144 12.59 9.13 3.04
N SER A 145 12.57 7.86 2.66
CA SER A 145 13.33 6.81 3.33
C SER A 145 14.66 6.58 2.62
N ARG A 146 15.77 6.55 3.37
CA ARG A 146 17.10 6.18 2.85
C ARG A 146 17.48 4.81 3.39
N ILE A 147 17.70 3.86 2.49
CA ILE A 147 17.92 2.46 2.86
C ILE A 147 19.25 1.99 2.28
N ARG A 148 20.11 1.43 3.14
CA ARG A 148 21.29 0.68 2.75
C ARG A 148 21.04 -0.80 3.00
N PHE A 149 21.13 -1.62 1.95
CA PHE A 149 21.04 -3.07 2.10
C PHE A 149 22.42 -3.61 2.48
N GLU A 150 22.50 -4.32 3.61
CA GLU A 150 23.72 -5.03 4.00
C GLU A 150 24.10 -6.09 2.94
N ARG A 151 25.41 -6.37 2.87
CA ARG A 151 26.01 -7.12 1.76
C ARG A 151 25.53 -8.56 1.68
#